data_AF-A0ABD1C1C8-F1
#
_entry.id   AF-A0ABD1C1C8-F1
#
_cell.length_a   1.000
_cell.length_b   1.000
_cell.length_c   1.000
_cell.angle_alpha   90.00
_cell.angle_beta   90.00
_cell.angle_gamma   90.00
#
_symmetry.space_group_name_H-M   'P 1'
#
loop_
_entity.id
_entity.type
_entity.pdbx_description
1 polymer ?
#
loop_
_entity_poly.entity_id
_entity_poly.type
_entity_poly.pdbx_seq_one_letter_code
_entity_poly.pdbx_strand_id
1 'polypeptide(L)'
;MMNMMMMVEFPLDPPLAKILLMGERLDCINEVLTIVSMLSVPSVFFRPKDRAEESDAAREKLFVPESDHLTLLNVYQQWKEHDYRGDWCNDHYLQVKGLKKAREVRSQLLDILKQLKIPLKSCGPDWDIVRKTICSAYFHNSARLKGVGEYVNCRTGMPCHLHPISALYGLGYTPDYVVYHELILTTKEHMQCATSVEPHWLAELGPMFFSVKDSDTSMLEHKKKQKEEKTAMEEEMEKLRSDQADAEVRNKNREKKKREKQQQQISGPGLRKGTTYLRPKKFGLRHCNLICSSR
;
A
#
# COMPACT_ATOMS: atom_id res chain seq x y z
N MET A 1 -14.33 -0.45 -5.29
CA MET A 1 -15.73 -0.17 -4.91
C MET A 1 -16.40 -1.36 -4.22
N MET A 2 -16.25 -2.62 -4.66
CA MET A 2 -16.84 -3.79 -3.98
C MET A 2 -16.46 -3.95 -2.50
N ASN A 3 -15.24 -3.58 -2.10
CA ASN A 3 -14.79 -3.80 -0.71
C ASN A 3 -15.42 -2.87 0.33
N MET A 4 -15.90 -1.68 -0.04
CA MET A 4 -16.41 -0.71 0.94
C MET A 4 -17.84 -1.02 1.38
N MET A 5 -18.64 -1.62 0.49
CA MET A 5 -20.01 -2.03 0.79
C MET A 5 -20.04 -3.22 1.76
N MET A 6 -19.06 -4.13 1.65
CA MET A 6 -18.87 -5.25 2.57
C MET A 6 -18.50 -4.80 3.99
N MET A 7 -17.86 -3.64 4.17
CA MET A 7 -17.52 -3.12 5.49
C MET A 7 -18.75 -2.73 6.31
N VAL A 8 -19.84 -2.34 5.64
CA VAL A 8 -21.07 -1.85 6.28
C VAL A 8 -21.87 -2.99 6.94
N GLU A 9 -21.68 -4.22 6.46
CA GLU A 9 -22.35 -5.41 6.99
C GLU A 9 -21.81 -5.82 8.38
N PHE A 10 -20.61 -5.36 8.75
CA PHE A 10 -20.02 -5.67 10.05
C PHE A 10 -20.37 -4.58 11.07
N PRO A 11 -20.86 -4.93 12.28
CA PRO A 11 -21.10 -3.99 13.37
C PRO A 11 -19.77 -3.64 14.08
N LEU A 12 -18.79 -3.14 13.32
CA LEU A 12 -17.43 -2.88 13.76
C LEU A 12 -16.95 -1.51 13.29
N ASP A 13 -15.93 -0.99 13.96
CA ASP A 13 -15.25 0.22 13.49
C ASP A 13 -14.61 -0.02 12.10
N PRO A 14 -14.56 1.00 11.24
CA PRO A 14 -14.03 0.86 9.88
C PRO A 14 -12.63 0.23 9.79
N PRO A 15 -11.65 0.56 10.66
CA PRO A 15 -10.36 -0.12 10.65
C PRO A 15 -10.49 -1.62 10.90
N LEU A 16 -11.26 -2.05 11.90
CA LEU A 16 -11.44 -3.47 12.24
C LEU A 16 -12.14 -4.25 11.13
N ALA A 17 -13.17 -3.68 10.52
CA ALA A 17 -13.81 -4.26 9.34
C ALA A 17 -12.82 -4.42 8.16
N LYS A 18 -11.92 -3.44 7.97
CA LYS A 18 -10.88 -3.53 6.95
C LYS A 18 -9.88 -4.66 7.22
N ILE A 19 -9.52 -4.94 8.47
CA ILE A 19 -8.64 -6.07 8.81
C ILE A 19 -9.30 -7.39 8.39
N LEU A 20 -10.59 -7.60 8.67
CA LEU A 20 -11.32 -8.80 8.26
C LEU A 20 -11.27 -8.99 6.73
N LEU A 21 -11.58 -7.94 5.95
CA LEU A 21 -11.55 -8.02 4.50
C LEU A 21 -10.14 -8.28 3.94
N MET A 22 -9.12 -7.69 4.56
CA MET A 22 -7.73 -7.93 4.14
C MET A 22 -7.25 -9.32 4.58
N GLY A 23 -7.78 -9.85 5.69
CA GLY A 23 -7.52 -11.20 6.16
C GLY A 23 -8.07 -12.27 5.21
N GLU A 24 -9.20 -12.00 4.54
CA GLU A 24 -9.67 -12.86 3.44
C GLU A 24 -8.67 -12.86 2.27
N ARG A 25 -8.19 -11.68 1.86
CA ARG A 25 -7.28 -11.56 0.70
C ARG A 25 -5.90 -12.19 0.94
N LEU A 26 -5.46 -12.24 2.20
CA LEU A 26 -4.19 -12.79 2.62
C LEU A 26 -4.34 -14.18 3.29
N ASP A 27 -5.52 -14.80 3.19
CA ASP A 27 -5.82 -16.14 3.70
C ASP A 27 -5.55 -16.35 5.22
N CYS A 28 -5.63 -15.28 6.03
CA CYS A 28 -5.41 -15.28 7.49
C CYS A 28 -6.66 -14.87 8.31
N ILE A 29 -7.84 -15.05 7.72
CA ILE A 29 -9.12 -14.59 8.30
C ILE A 29 -9.39 -15.21 9.67
N ASN A 30 -8.99 -16.46 9.92
CA ASN A 30 -9.28 -17.14 11.18
C ASN A 30 -8.58 -16.48 12.39
N GLU A 31 -7.30 -16.14 12.23
CA GLU A 31 -6.46 -15.48 13.22
C GLU A 31 -6.94 -14.04 13.43
N VAL A 32 -7.13 -13.32 12.33
CA VAL A 32 -7.61 -11.93 12.33
C VAL A 32 -8.99 -11.81 12.97
N LEU A 33 -9.90 -12.74 12.70
CA LEU A 33 -11.23 -12.76 13.32
C LEU A 33 -11.12 -12.86 14.85
N THR A 34 -10.15 -13.62 15.38
CA THR A 34 -9.91 -13.69 16.83
C THR A 34 -9.38 -12.37 17.35
N ILE A 35 -8.39 -11.78 16.69
CA ILE A 35 -7.79 -10.50 17.08
C ILE A 35 -8.85 -9.40 17.12
N VAL A 36 -9.65 -9.27 16.06
CA VAL A 36 -10.75 -8.30 15.98
C VAL A 36 -11.74 -8.50 17.12
N SER A 37 -12.12 -9.74 17.42
CA SER A 37 -13.05 -10.04 18.53
C SER A 37 -12.48 -9.67 19.91
N MET A 38 -11.17 -9.83 20.10
CA MET A 38 -10.47 -9.45 21.33
C MET A 38 -10.32 -7.93 21.47
N LEU A 39 -10.15 -7.20 20.36
CA LEU A 39 -10.10 -5.73 20.34
C LEU A 39 -11.48 -5.09 20.54
N SER A 40 -12.56 -5.76 20.14
CA SER A 40 -13.93 -5.27 20.32
C SER A 40 -14.45 -5.36 21.76
N VAL A 41 -13.67 -5.91 22.68
CA VAL A 41 -13.99 -5.93 24.12
C VAL A 41 -12.99 -5.08 24.90
N PRO A 42 -13.36 -4.56 26.07
CA PRO A 42 -12.40 -3.92 26.96
C PRO A 42 -11.22 -4.84 27.27
N SER A 43 -10.06 -4.25 27.58
CA SER A 43 -8.83 -4.98 27.89
C SER A 43 -9.08 -6.17 28.81
N VAL A 44 -8.73 -7.36 28.33
CA VAL A 44 -8.90 -8.62 29.06
C VAL A 44 -7.88 -8.79 30.18
N PHE A 45 -6.81 -7.99 30.21
CA PHE A 45 -5.80 -8.06 31.25
C PHE A 45 -6.28 -7.33 32.51
N PHE A 46 -6.08 -7.96 33.66
CA PHE A 46 -6.39 -7.39 34.96
C PHE A 46 -5.11 -7.25 35.78
N ARG A 47 -4.83 -6.04 36.28
CA ARG A 47 -3.63 -5.75 37.08
C ARG A 47 -4.03 -5.24 38.47
N PRO A 48 -4.15 -6.11 39.48
CA PRO A 48 -4.45 -5.71 40.85
C PRO A 48 -3.27 -4.92 41.45
N LYS A 49 -3.57 -3.84 42.19
CA LYS A 49 -2.53 -2.98 42.79
C LYS A 49 -1.64 -3.73 43.78
N ASP A 50 -2.23 -4.65 44.55
CA ASP A 50 -1.53 -5.39 45.61
C ASP A 50 -0.67 -6.55 45.07
N ARG A 51 -0.93 -7.01 43.85
CA ARG A 51 -0.24 -8.15 43.20
C ARG A 51 0.19 -7.82 41.78
N ALA A 52 0.70 -6.60 41.61
CA ALA A 52 1.08 -6.08 40.31
C ALA A 52 2.23 -6.88 39.68
N GLU A 53 3.25 -7.23 40.46
CA GLU A 53 4.42 -8.01 39.99
C GLU A 53 4.04 -9.42 39.53
N GLU A 54 3.20 -10.13 40.30
CA GLU A 54 2.70 -11.46 39.91
C GLU A 54 1.88 -11.41 38.62
N SER A 55 1.02 -10.40 38.49
CA SER A 55 0.21 -10.17 37.30
C SER A 55 1.06 -9.87 36.06
N ASP A 56 2.08 -9.04 36.22
CA ASP A 56 2.99 -8.70 35.13
C ASP A 56 3.82 -9.94 34.71
N ALA A 57 4.33 -10.73 35.67
CA ALA A 57 5.08 -11.97 35.39
C ALA A 57 4.21 -13.07 34.72
N ALA A 58 2.94 -13.19 35.10
CA ALA A 58 2.02 -14.12 34.45
C ALA A 58 1.72 -13.68 33.01
N ARG A 59 1.60 -12.37 32.78
CA ARG A 59 1.33 -11.78 31.48
C ARG A 59 2.53 -11.89 30.53
N GLU A 60 3.75 -11.73 31.04
CA GLU A 60 4.99 -11.88 30.25
C GLU A 60 5.10 -13.25 29.57
N LYS A 61 4.58 -14.32 30.20
CA LYS A 61 4.55 -15.67 29.59
C LYS A 61 3.64 -15.78 28.38
N LEU A 62 2.68 -14.86 28.23
CA LEU A 62 1.71 -14.83 27.14
C LEU A 62 2.14 -13.86 26.02
N PHE A 63 3.18 -13.05 26.26
CA PHE A 63 3.62 -12.02 25.33
C PHE A 63 4.26 -12.60 24.07
N VAL A 64 3.86 -12.01 22.95
CA VAL A 64 4.53 -12.17 21.66
C VAL A 64 5.39 -10.92 21.44
N PRO A 65 6.73 -11.04 21.40
CA PRO A 65 7.66 -9.90 21.39
C PRO A 65 7.42 -8.92 20.25
N GLU A 66 6.90 -9.41 19.13
CA GLU A 66 6.75 -8.63 17.89
C GLU A 66 5.43 -7.85 17.84
N SER A 67 4.43 -8.21 18.67
CA SER A 67 3.05 -7.76 18.47
C SER A 67 2.12 -7.99 19.66
N ASP A 68 1.52 -6.91 20.16
CA ASP A 68 0.43 -6.97 21.14
C ASP A 68 -0.83 -7.59 20.53
N HIS A 69 -1.09 -7.36 19.24
CA HIS A 69 -2.22 -7.97 18.54
C HIS A 69 -2.09 -9.50 18.49
N LEU A 70 -0.87 -10.02 18.28
CA LEU A 70 -0.61 -11.46 18.33
C LEU A 70 -0.62 -11.98 19.75
N THR A 71 -0.25 -11.16 20.73
CA THR A 71 -0.42 -11.50 22.16
C THR A 71 -1.89 -11.77 22.47
N LEU A 72 -2.83 -10.95 21.98
CA LEU A 72 -4.28 -11.19 22.16
C LEU A 72 -4.74 -12.50 21.50
N LEU A 73 -4.18 -12.83 20.33
CA LEU A 73 -4.43 -14.10 19.66
C LEU A 73 -3.93 -15.28 20.49
N ASN A 74 -2.69 -15.21 20.99
CA ASN A 74 -2.07 -16.23 21.82
C ASN A 74 -2.88 -16.48 23.10
N VAL A 75 -3.29 -15.42 23.79
CA VAL A 75 -4.16 -15.50 24.98
C VAL A 75 -5.46 -16.26 24.68
N TYR A 76 -6.13 -15.93 23.57
CA TYR A 76 -7.38 -16.60 23.21
C TYR A 76 -7.16 -18.07 22.83
N GLN A 77 -6.06 -18.37 22.13
CA GLN A 77 -5.70 -19.74 21.73
C GLN A 77 -5.42 -20.62 22.95
N GLN A 78 -4.58 -20.15 23.88
CA GLN A 78 -4.31 -20.87 25.12
C GLN A 78 -5.56 -21.05 25.98
N TRP A 79 -6.40 -20.01 26.08
CA TRP A 79 -7.67 -20.12 26.80
C TRP A 79 -8.59 -21.19 26.18
N LYS A 80 -8.61 -21.28 24.85
CA LYS A 80 -9.36 -22.30 24.11
C LYS A 80 -8.78 -23.71 24.31
N GLU A 81 -7.46 -23.87 24.32
CA GLU A 81 -6.77 -25.15 24.58
C GLU A 81 -7.03 -25.67 26.00
N HIS A 82 -7.23 -24.77 26.96
CA HIS A 82 -7.64 -25.08 28.33
C HIS A 82 -9.17 -25.10 28.50
N ASP A 83 -9.92 -25.50 27.48
CA ASP A 83 -11.39 -25.69 27.51
C ASP A 83 -12.19 -24.48 28.01
N TYR A 84 -11.69 -23.26 27.77
CA TYR A 84 -12.32 -22.02 28.21
C TYR A 84 -12.52 -21.92 29.74
N ARG A 85 -11.64 -22.57 30.51
CA ARG A 85 -11.73 -22.62 31.97
C ARG A 85 -11.52 -21.26 32.62
N GLY A 86 -12.34 -20.96 33.63
CA GLY A 86 -12.24 -19.71 34.40
C GLY A 86 -11.03 -19.69 35.34
N ASP A 87 -10.66 -20.85 35.89
CA ASP A 87 -9.51 -20.98 36.80
C ASP A 87 -8.21 -20.58 36.11
N TRP A 88 -8.00 -21.06 34.87
CA TRP A 88 -6.84 -20.70 34.06
C TRP A 88 -6.75 -19.19 33.84
N CYS A 89 -7.89 -18.52 33.61
CA CYS A 89 -7.90 -17.05 33.50
C CYS A 89 -7.49 -16.38 34.81
N ASN A 90 -7.94 -16.88 35.97
CA ASN A 90 -7.57 -16.32 37.26
C ASN A 90 -6.07 -16.46 37.52
N ASP A 91 -5.49 -17.62 37.20
CA ASP A 91 -4.05 -17.89 37.34
C ASP A 91 -3.20 -16.96 36.46
N HIS A 92 -3.72 -16.56 35.30
CA HIS A 92 -3.05 -15.66 34.35
C HIS A 92 -3.51 -14.20 34.45
N TYR A 93 -4.27 -13.85 35.49
CA TYR A 93 -4.77 -12.49 35.71
C TYR A 93 -5.57 -11.92 34.52
N LEU A 94 -6.41 -12.76 33.92
CA LEU A 94 -7.29 -12.45 32.81
C LEU A 94 -8.75 -12.33 33.26
N GLN A 95 -9.48 -11.38 32.67
CA GLN A 95 -10.89 -11.17 32.95
C GLN A 95 -11.76 -12.20 32.22
N VAL A 96 -12.28 -13.18 32.97
CA VAL A 96 -13.18 -14.23 32.44
C VAL A 96 -14.39 -13.64 31.71
N LYS A 97 -14.99 -12.56 32.24
CA LYS A 97 -16.15 -11.90 31.61
C LYS A 97 -15.79 -11.29 30.26
N GLY A 98 -14.62 -10.65 30.15
CA GLY A 98 -14.13 -10.06 28.90
C GLY A 98 -13.87 -11.13 27.84
N LEU A 99 -13.19 -12.23 28.21
CA LEU A 99 -12.91 -13.35 27.30
C LEU A 99 -14.19 -14.06 26.83
N LYS A 100 -15.16 -14.30 27.71
CA LYS A 100 -16.48 -14.84 27.33
C LYS A 100 -17.17 -13.92 26.33
N LYS A 101 -17.13 -12.60 26.56
CA LYS A 101 -17.71 -11.63 25.63
C LYS A 101 -16.99 -11.64 24.27
N ALA A 102 -15.66 -11.73 24.25
CA ALA A 102 -14.90 -11.83 23.01
C ALA A 102 -15.28 -13.10 22.22
N ARG A 103 -15.54 -14.22 22.90
CA ARG A 103 -16.02 -15.45 22.25
C ARG A 103 -17.42 -15.29 21.64
N GLU A 104 -18.34 -14.59 22.30
CA GLU A 104 -19.66 -14.28 21.74
C GLU A 104 -19.53 -13.42 20.48
N VAL A 105 -18.74 -12.34 20.55
CA VAL A 105 -18.47 -11.44 19.40
C VAL A 105 -17.86 -12.22 18.25
N ARG A 106 -16.89 -13.10 18.53
CA ARG A 106 -16.29 -13.97 17.52
C ARG A 106 -17.31 -14.86 16.83
N SER A 107 -18.26 -15.43 17.57
CA SER A 107 -19.32 -16.27 17.00
C SER A 107 -20.24 -15.46 16.08
N GLN A 108 -20.62 -14.25 16.49
CA GLN A 108 -21.47 -13.36 15.69
C GLN A 108 -20.76 -12.96 14.38
N LEU A 109 -19.50 -12.53 14.48
CA LEU A 109 -18.70 -12.18 13.31
C LEU A 109 -18.48 -13.38 12.38
N LEU A 110 -18.28 -14.57 12.95
CA LEU A 110 -18.17 -15.81 12.19
C LEU A 110 -19.46 -16.10 11.40
N ASP A 111 -20.63 -15.89 12.00
CA ASP A 111 -21.90 -16.13 11.31
C ASP A 111 -22.15 -15.11 10.18
N ILE A 112 -21.72 -13.85 10.36
CA ILE A 112 -21.72 -12.85 9.28
C ILE A 112 -20.77 -13.28 8.15
N LEU A 113 -19.54 -13.74 8.47
CA LEU A 113 -18.60 -14.23 7.45
C LEU A 113 -19.19 -15.41 6.64
N LYS A 114 -19.92 -16.32 7.28
CA LYS A 114 -20.62 -17.42 6.60
C LYS A 114 -21.73 -16.90 5.68
N GLN A 115 -22.51 -15.92 6.13
CA GLN A 115 -23.56 -15.29 5.31
C GLN A 115 -22.96 -14.63 4.06
N LEU A 116 -21.81 -13.98 4.21
CA LEU A 116 -21.03 -13.37 3.13
C LEU A 116 -20.24 -14.37 2.27
N LYS A 117 -20.31 -15.68 2.60
CA LYS A 117 -19.61 -16.77 1.91
C LYS A 117 -18.07 -16.62 1.90
N ILE A 118 -17.52 -15.96 2.91
CA ILE A 118 -16.08 -15.81 3.07
C ILE A 118 -15.52 -17.09 3.70
N PRO A 119 -14.59 -17.81 3.03
CA PRO A 119 -14.05 -19.05 3.54
C PRO A 119 -13.12 -18.80 4.73
N LEU A 120 -13.25 -19.59 5.79
CA LEU A 120 -12.31 -19.57 6.90
C LEU A 120 -11.02 -20.28 6.51
N LYS A 121 -9.96 -19.49 6.34
CA LYS A 121 -8.59 -19.96 6.14
C LYS A 121 -7.68 -19.49 7.26
N SER A 122 -6.65 -20.28 7.53
CA SER A 122 -5.62 -20.02 8.52
C SER A 122 -4.27 -19.93 7.80
N CYS A 123 -3.45 -18.96 8.18
CA CYS A 123 -2.14 -18.71 7.58
C CYS A 123 -1.00 -19.57 8.16
N GLY A 124 -1.30 -20.50 9.08
CA GLY A 124 -0.27 -21.36 9.69
C GLY A 124 0.73 -20.56 10.56
N PRO A 125 2.03 -20.90 10.53
CA PRO A 125 3.05 -20.26 11.40
C PRO A 125 3.53 -18.89 10.91
N ASP A 126 3.07 -18.41 9.74
CA ASP A 126 3.53 -17.13 9.16
C ASP A 126 2.81 -15.93 9.78
N TRP A 127 3.32 -15.48 10.94
CA TRP A 127 2.80 -14.32 11.66
C TRP A 127 2.92 -12.99 10.89
N ASP A 128 3.87 -12.91 9.95
CA ASP A 128 4.06 -11.74 9.10
C ASP A 128 2.85 -11.45 8.22
N ILE A 129 2.11 -12.48 7.81
CA ILE A 129 0.88 -12.30 7.04
C ILE A 129 -0.16 -11.57 7.91
N VAL A 130 -0.31 -11.97 9.18
CA VAL A 130 -1.22 -11.32 10.12
C VAL A 130 -0.77 -9.87 10.41
N ARG A 131 0.54 -9.66 10.62
CA ARG A 131 1.12 -8.31 10.82
C ARG A 131 0.87 -7.41 9.62
N LYS A 132 1.08 -7.92 8.39
CA LYS A 132 0.80 -7.20 7.14
C LYS A 132 -0.68 -6.86 7.00
N THR A 133 -1.57 -7.77 7.39
CA THR A 133 -3.03 -7.51 7.41
C THR A 133 -3.37 -6.37 8.38
N ILE A 134 -2.85 -6.39 9.60
CA ILE A 134 -3.06 -5.32 10.60
C ILE A 134 -2.52 -3.99 10.08
N CYS A 135 -1.31 -4.01 9.50
CA CYS A 135 -0.68 -2.85 8.88
C CYS A 135 -1.58 -2.22 7.80
N SER A 136 -2.26 -3.03 6.99
CA SER A 136 -3.13 -2.53 5.92
C SER A 136 -4.34 -1.74 6.42
N ALA A 137 -4.80 -1.99 7.64
CA ALA A 137 -5.87 -1.23 8.26
C ALA A 137 -5.35 -0.02 9.02
N TYR A 138 -4.29 -0.20 9.80
CA TYR A 138 -3.74 0.81 10.70
C TYR A 138 -2.54 1.59 10.14
N PHE A 139 -2.28 1.57 8.83
CA PHE A 139 -1.20 2.35 8.21
C PHE A 139 -1.27 3.85 8.56
N HIS A 140 -2.47 4.39 8.81
CA HIS A 140 -2.68 5.78 9.23
C HIS A 140 -2.30 6.04 10.69
N ASN A 141 -2.34 5.00 11.53
CA ASN A 141 -1.88 4.96 12.92
C ASN A 141 -0.52 4.27 13.00
N SER A 142 0.40 4.67 12.12
CA SER A 142 1.79 4.22 12.17
C SER A 142 2.66 5.25 12.88
N ALA A 143 3.67 4.76 13.60
CA ALA A 143 4.68 5.58 14.22
C ALA A 143 6.07 5.01 13.94
N ARG A 144 7.05 5.92 13.87
CA ARG A 144 8.46 5.59 13.67
C ARG A 144 9.29 5.96 14.88
N LEU A 145 10.32 5.17 15.17
CA LEU A 145 11.28 5.45 16.21
C LEU A 145 12.09 6.71 15.85
N LYS A 146 12.18 7.66 16.78
CA LYS A 146 12.99 8.89 16.62
C LYS A 146 14.14 8.96 17.61
N GLY A 147 13.96 8.38 18.79
CA GLY A 147 14.97 8.34 19.85
C GLY A 147 14.71 7.17 20.80
N VAL A 148 15.43 7.13 21.92
CA VAL A 148 15.30 6.04 22.89
C VAL A 148 13.90 6.04 23.52
N GLY A 149 13.06 5.09 23.11
CA GLY A 149 11.68 4.95 23.61
C GLY A 149 10.72 6.07 23.20
N GLU A 150 11.11 6.92 22.25
CA GLU A 150 10.27 7.98 21.69
C GLU A 150 9.93 7.67 20.24
N TYR A 151 8.63 7.58 19.97
CA TYR A 151 8.10 7.38 18.64
C TYR A 151 7.42 8.67 18.16
N VAL A 152 7.33 8.82 16.85
CA VAL A 152 6.61 9.93 16.23
C VAL A 152 5.64 9.36 15.21
N ASN A 153 4.38 9.76 15.28
CA ASN A 153 3.37 9.37 14.32
C ASN A 153 3.80 9.78 12.91
N CYS A 154 3.80 8.85 11.96
CA CYS A 154 4.32 9.07 10.62
C CYS A 154 3.47 10.07 9.80
N ARG A 155 2.20 10.26 10.15
CA ARG A 155 1.26 11.15 9.45
C ARG A 155 1.18 12.53 10.09
N THR A 156 0.98 12.60 11.40
CA THR A 156 0.75 13.87 12.11
C THR A 156 2.04 14.50 12.63
N GLY A 157 3.12 13.72 12.74
CA GLY A 157 4.36 14.18 13.36
C GLY A 157 4.26 14.36 14.88
N MET A 158 3.15 13.94 15.51
CA MET A 158 2.99 14.04 16.96
C MET A 158 3.90 13.02 17.69
N PRO A 159 4.59 13.44 18.76
CA PRO A 159 5.34 12.53 19.60
C PRO A 159 4.38 11.59 20.34
N CYS A 160 4.80 10.34 20.48
CA CYS A 160 4.03 9.29 21.15
C CYS A 160 4.97 8.26 21.76
N HIS A 161 4.50 7.57 22.78
CA HIS A 161 5.26 6.55 23.49
C HIS A 161 4.52 5.22 23.47
N LEU A 162 5.25 4.11 23.55
CA LEU A 162 4.62 2.81 23.79
C LEU A 162 3.94 2.84 25.16
N HIS A 163 2.76 2.23 25.26
CA HIS A 163 2.12 2.06 26.54
C HIS A 163 2.95 1.08 27.42
N PRO A 164 3.15 1.34 28.72
CA PRO A 164 3.98 0.49 29.59
C PRO A 164 3.54 -0.98 29.70
N ILE A 165 2.28 -1.26 29.36
CA ILE A 165 1.69 -2.61 29.36
C ILE A 165 1.96 -3.37 28.05
N SER A 166 2.42 -2.68 27.00
CA SER A 166 2.74 -3.31 25.72
C SER A 166 3.89 -4.31 25.86
N ALA A 167 3.78 -5.44 25.18
CA ALA A 167 4.83 -6.46 25.10
C ALA A 167 6.12 -5.89 24.49
N LEU A 168 5.99 -4.90 23.59
CA LEU A 168 7.10 -4.23 22.91
C LEU A 168 7.94 -3.35 23.84
N TYR A 169 7.45 -3.01 25.04
CA TYR A 169 8.17 -2.14 25.97
C TYR A 169 9.25 -2.89 26.77
N GLY A 170 9.06 -4.18 27.05
CA GLY A 170 9.81 -4.92 28.08
C GLY A 170 10.93 -5.84 27.61
N LEU A 171 11.10 -6.06 26.29
CA LEU A 171 11.89 -7.20 25.79
C LEU A 171 13.25 -6.84 25.16
N GLY A 172 13.68 -5.58 25.26
CA GLY A 172 15.02 -5.13 24.82
C GLY A 172 15.21 -4.95 23.31
N TYR A 173 14.18 -5.24 22.51
CA TYR A 173 14.12 -4.92 21.08
C TYR A 173 13.09 -3.82 20.84
N THR A 174 13.52 -2.69 20.27
CA THR A 174 12.64 -1.59 19.88
C THR A 174 12.53 -1.55 18.35
N PRO A 175 11.37 -1.91 17.77
CA PRO A 175 11.20 -1.87 16.32
C PRO A 175 11.22 -0.43 15.78
N ASP A 176 11.80 -0.24 14.60
CA ASP A 176 11.88 1.07 13.96
C ASP A 176 10.52 1.63 13.56
N TYR A 177 9.58 0.76 13.17
CA TYR A 177 8.23 1.12 12.77
C TYR A 177 7.20 0.26 13.48
N VAL A 178 6.16 0.92 13.99
CA VAL A 178 5.02 0.26 14.63
C VAL A 178 3.72 0.78 14.08
N VAL A 179 2.69 -0.05 14.13
CA VAL A 179 1.28 0.35 14.00
C VAL A 179 0.57 0.11 15.32
N TYR A 180 -0.39 0.96 15.66
CA TYR A 180 -1.14 0.86 16.91
C TYR A 180 -2.64 0.95 16.69
N HIS A 181 -3.40 0.32 17.59
CA HIS A 181 -4.86 0.30 17.56
C HIS A 181 -5.44 1.66 17.96
N GLU A 182 -5.06 2.13 19.13
CA GLU A 182 -5.59 3.35 19.76
C GLU A 182 -4.48 4.20 20.38
N LEU A 183 -4.75 5.49 20.52
CA LEU A 183 -3.87 6.44 21.19
C LEU A 183 -4.60 7.01 22.40
N ILE A 184 -4.06 6.78 23.60
CA ILE A 184 -4.61 7.33 24.83
C ILE A 184 -3.82 8.57 25.21
N LEU A 185 -4.52 9.70 25.35
CA LEU A 185 -3.97 10.94 25.89
C LEU A 185 -4.07 10.91 27.42
N THR A 186 -2.92 10.96 28.09
CA THR A 186 -2.83 11.14 29.55
C THR A 186 -1.97 12.36 29.87
N THR A 187 -0.85 12.20 30.59
CA THR A 187 0.22 13.21 30.67
C THR A 187 1.06 13.23 29.40
N LYS A 188 1.17 12.06 28.75
CA LYS A 188 1.79 11.87 27.44
C LYS A 188 0.86 10.99 26.60
N GLU A 189 1.03 11.06 25.29
CA GLU A 189 0.33 10.23 24.32
C GLU A 189 0.93 8.82 24.32
N HIS A 190 0.13 7.84 24.75
CA HIS A 190 0.54 6.44 24.78
C HIS A 190 -0.21 5.63 23.71
N MET A 191 0.56 4.91 22.90
CA MET A 191 0.07 3.96 21.91
C MET A 191 -0.35 2.67 22.59
N GLN A 192 -1.63 2.30 22.46
CA GLN A 192 -2.18 1.07 22.98
C GLN A 192 -2.27 0.01 21.88
N CYS A 193 -1.91 -1.24 22.24
CA CYS A 193 -1.90 -2.40 21.35
C CYS A 193 -1.09 -2.13 20.08
N ALA A 194 0.23 -2.20 20.20
CA ALA A 194 1.16 -1.93 19.13
C ALA A 194 1.71 -3.22 18.49
N THR A 195 2.05 -3.14 17.21
CA THR A 195 2.66 -4.21 16.43
C THR A 195 3.81 -3.67 15.61
N SER A 196 4.95 -4.35 15.67
CA SER A 196 6.09 -4.05 14.80
C SER A 196 5.74 -4.33 13.33
N VAL A 197 6.16 -3.46 12.43
CA VAL A 197 5.88 -3.60 10.99
C VAL A 197 7.10 -3.24 10.15
N GLU A 198 7.20 -3.84 8.97
CA GLU A 198 8.22 -3.48 8.00
C GLU A 198 7.87 -2.19 7.24
N PRO A 199 8.85 -1.31 6.97
CA PRO A 199 8.63 -0.07 6.23
C PRO A 199 8.12 -0.31 4.80
N HIS A 200 8.56 -1.40 4.18
CA HIS A 200 8.11 -1.81 2.84
C HIS A 200 6.59 -2.06 2.79
N TRP A 201 6.01 -2.64 3.85
CA TRP A 201 4.57 -2.89 3.91
C TRP A 201 3.79 -1.58 4.02
N LEU A 202 4.29 -0.61 4.79
CA LEU A 202 3.67 0.72 4.88
C LEU A 202 3.65 1.41 3.51
N ALA A 203 4.76 1.34 2.77
CA ALA A 203 4.86 1.88 1.42
C ALA A 203 3.91 1.20 0.42
N GLU A 204 3.83 -0.14 0.46
CA GLU A 204 2.96 -0.92 -0.42
C GLU A 204 1.47 -0.68 -0.14
N LEU A 205 1.09 -0.63 1.14
CA LEU A 205 -0.31 -0.57 1.58
C LEU A 205 -0.85 0.86 1.63
N GLY A 206 0.03 1.86 1.72
CA GLY A 206 -0.30 3.28 1.74
C GLY A 206 0.57 4.12 0.81
N PRO A 207 0.60 3.85 -0.51
CA PRO A 207 1.48 4.56 -1.45
C PRO A 207 1.17 6.06 -1.57
N MET A 208 -0.05 6.46 -1.23
CA MET A 208 -0.45 7.87 -1.16
C MET A 208 0.12 8.61 0.07
N PHE A 209 0.49 7.86 1.12
CA PHE A 209 0.95 8.40 2.40
C PHE A 209 2.45 8.20 2.61
N PHE A 210 3.02 7.15 2.04
CA PHE A 210 4.41 6.75 2.21
C PHE A 210 5.10 6.68 0.85
N SER A 211 6.28 7.27 0.78
CA SER A 211 7.20 7.14 -0.34
C SER A 211 8.49 6.55 0.20
N VAL A 212 8.96 5.47 -0.42
CA VAL A 212 10.28 4.91 -0.13
C VAL A 212 11.29 5.92 -0.63
N LYS A 213 11.93 6.63 0.31
CA LYS A 213 13.14 7.38 0.00
C LYS A 213 14.29 6.38 0.05
N ASP A 214 14.80 5.99 -1.10
CA ASP A 214 16.06 5.23 -1.15
C ASP A 214 17.15 6.12 -0.57
N SER A 215 17.57 5.83 0.67
CA SER A 215 18.54 6.61 1.43
C SER A 215 19.91 6.61 0.74
N ASP A 216 20.33 7.76 0.24
CA ASP A 216 21.69 8.28 -0.07
C ASP A 216 22.71 7.46 -0.89
N THR A 217 22.57 6.15 -1.08
CA THR A 217 23.26 5.42 -2.16
C THR A 217 22.62 5.71 -3.53
N SER A 218 21.34 6.07 -3.52
CA SER A 218 20.51 6.28 -4.71
C SER A 218 20.83 7.55 -5.49
N MET A 219 21.36 8.63 -4.89
CA MET A 219 21.61 9.87 -5.65
C MET A 219 22.70 9.69 -6.71
N LEU A 220 23.73 8.88 -6.40
CA LEU A 220 24.80 8.54 -7.34
C LEU A 220 24.32 7.55 -8.40
N GLU A 221 23.57 6.53 -7.98
CA GLU A 221 23.01 5.53 -8.91
C GLU A 221 21.93 6.13 -9.82
N HIS A 222 21.07 7.00 -9.29
CA HIS A 222 20.05 7.71 -10.05
C HIS A 222 20.67 8.74 -11.00
N LYS A 223 21.72 9.48 -10.58
CA LYS A 223 22.50 10.31 -11.52
C LYS A 223 23.19 9.47 -12.60
N LYS A 224 23.72 8.31 -12.24
CA LYS A 224 24.40 7.41 -13.19
C LYS A 224 23.41 6.85 -14.21
N LYS A 225 22.24 6.40 -13.74
CA LYS A 225 21.17 5.87 -14.58
C LYS A 225 20.54 6.93 -15.47
N GLN A 226 20.29 8.14 -14.95
CA GLN A 226 19.86 9.29 -15.77
C GLN A 226 20.89 9.67 -16.82
N LYS A 227 22.19 9.58 -16.50
CA LYS A 227 23.26 9.87 -17.45
C LYS A 227 23.33 8.80 -18.54
N GLU A 228 23.23 7.52 -18.18
CA GLU A 228 23.19 6.37 -19.10
C GLU A 228 21.98 6.43 -20.03
N GLU A 229 20.78 6.73 -19.50
CA GLU A 229 19.55 6.92 -20.27
C GLU A 229 19.66 8.11 -21.23
N LYS A 230 20.24 9.23 -20.78
CA LYS A 230 20.47 10.40 -21.62
C LYS A 230 21.46 10.11 -22.75
N THR A 231 22.56 9.42 -22.48
CA THR A 231 23.54 9.04 -23.51
C THR A 231 22.95 8.05 -24.51
N ALA A 232 22.16 7.07 -24.05
CA ALA A 232 21.47 6.13 -24.94
C ALA A 232 20.46 6.86 -25.86
N MET A 233 19.72 7.83 -25.31
CA MET A 233 18.77 8.64 -26.09
C MET A 233 19.47 9.56 -27.10
N GLU A 234 20.64 10.11 -26.76
CA GLU A 234 21.46 10.91 -27.69
C GLU A 234 22.02 10.04 -28.83
N GLU A 235 22.52 8.83 -28.53
CA GLU A 235 22.99 7.88 -29.54
C GLU A 235 21.86 7.39 -30.47
N GLU A 236 20.66 7.17 -29.92
CA GLU A 236 19.50 6.77 -30.71
C GLU A 236 19.00 7.91 -31.61
N MET A 237 18.99 9.16 -31.10
CA MET A 237 18.68 10.34 -31.89
C MET A 237 19.71 10.59 -33.01
N GLU A 238 21.00 10.33 -32.76
CA GLU A 238 22.04 10.48 -33.78
C GLU A 238 21.93 9.40 -34.86
N LYS A 239 21.62 8.16 -34.50
CA LYS A 239 21.31 7.08 -35.46
C LYS A 239 20.11 7.43 -36.33
N LEU A 240 19.01 7.90 -35.73
CA LEU A 240 17.82 8.31 -36.47
C LEU A 240 18.11 9.46 -37.45
N ARG A 241 18.97 10.42 -37.06
CA ARG A 241 19.41 11.51 -37.95
C ARG A 241 20.27 10.99 -39.11
N SER A 242 21.19 10.07 -38.85
CA SER A 242 22.00 9.44 -39.90
C SER A 242 21.14 8.65 -40.89
N ASP A 243 20.16 7.89 -40.39
CA ASP A 243 19.24 7.11 -41.23
C ASP A 243 18.33 8.02 -42.08
N GLN A 244 17.88 9.15 -41.52
CA GLN A 244 17.12 10.15 -42.28
C GLN A 244 17.95 10.80 -43.38
N ALA A 245 19.21 11.16 -43.10
CA ALA A 245 20.13 11.72 -44.09
C ALA A 245 20.41 10.71 -45.22
N ASP A 246 20.64 9.44 -44.89
CA ASP A 246 20.82 8.38 -45.87
C ASP A 246 19.57 8.12 -46.70
N ALA A 247 18.39 8.17 -46.08
CA ALA A 247 17.12 8.05 -46.78
C ALA A 247 16.91 9.21 -47.76
N GLU A 248 17.22 10.44 -47.36
CA GLU A 248 17.17 11.62 -48.23
C GLU A 248 18.14 11.50 -49.41
N VAL A 249 19.38 11.10 -49.17
CA VAL A 249 20.39 10.91 -50.23
C VAL A 249 19.94 9.81 -51.20
N ARG A 250 19.42 8.69 -50.69
CA ARG A 250 18.84 7.61 -51.52
C ARG A 250 17.67 8.11 -52.35
N ASN A 251 16.80 8.97 -51.79
CA ASN A 251 15.65 9.50 -52.50
C ASN A 251 16.07 10.50 -53.59
N LYS A 252 16.99 11.42 -53.28
CA LYS A 252 17.60 12.36 -54.25
C LYS A 252 18.28 11.61 -55.40
N ASN A 253 19.01 10.52 -55.11
CA ASN A 253 19.63 9.67 -56.13
C ASN A 253 18.59 8.92 -56.99
N ARG A 254 17.48 8.46 -56.39
CA ARG A 254 16.37 7.85 -57.13
C ARG A 254 15.68 8.85 -58.06
N GLU A 255 15.46 10.08 -57.59
CA GLU A 255 14.89 11.16 -58.41
C GLU A 255 15.81 11.57 -59.56
N LYS A 256 17.12 11.68 -59.30
CA LYS A 256 18.11 11.98 -60.34
C LYS A 256 18.12 10.91 -61.44
N LYS A 257 18.12 9.62 -61.06
CA LYS A 257 18.00 8.51 -62.03
C LYS A 257 16.68 8.53 -62.81
N LYS A 258 15.56 8.93 -62.19
CA LYS A 258 14.27 9.09 -62.88
C LYS A 258 14.32 10.24 -63.90
N ARG A 259 14.93 11.37 -63.55
CA ARG A 259 15.12 12.53 -64.44
C ARG A 259 16.03 12.20 -65.61
N GLU A 260 17.15 11.50 -65.38
CA GLU A 260 18.07 11.05 -66.44
C GLU A 260 17.37 10.09 -67.43
N LYS A 261 16.55 9.15 -66.94
CA LYS A 261 15.74 8.27 -67.80
C LYS A 261 14.70 9.01 -68.63
N GLN A 262 14.02 10.03 -68.06
CA GLN A 262 13.07 10.86 -68.81
C GLN A 262 13.78 11.69 -69.89
N GLN A 263 14.99 12.19 -69.63
CA GLN A 263 15.76 12.97 -70.59
C GLN A 263 16.26 12.13 -71.78
N GLN A 264 16.62 10.86 -71.54
CA GLN A 264 16.94 9.89 -72.59
C GLN A 264 15.72 9.47 -73.41
N GLN A 265 14.50 9.53 -72.84
CA GLN A 265 13.26 9.16 -73.53
C GLN A 265 12.72 10.27 -74.46
N ILE A 266 13.15 11.52 -74.27
CA ILE A 266 12.71 12.69 -75.06
C ILE A 266 13.58 12.90 -76.32
N SER A 267 14.73 12.23 -76.43
CA SER A 267 15.63 12.31 -77.58
C SER A 267 15.35 11.22 -78.62
N GLY A 268 14.20 11.32 -79.29
CA GLY A 268 13.88 10.58 -80.52
C GLY A 268 13.45 11.55 -81.62
N PRO A 269 13.96 11.48 -82.86
CA PRO A 269 13.67 12.48 -83.89
C PRO A 269 12.31 12.24 -84.55
N GLY A 270 11.47 13.28 -84.56
CA GLY A 270 10.49 13.57 -85.62
C GLY A 270 9.03 13.13 -85.40
N LEU A 271 8.11 14.10 -85.20
CA LEU A 271 7.03 14.49 -86.14
C LEU A 271 6.11 15.56 -85.51
N ARG A 272 5.66 16.52 -86.33
CA ARG A 272 4.77 17.64 -85.95
C ARG A 272 3.29 17.21 -85.79
N LYS A 273 2.59 17.85 -84.82
CA LYS A 273 1.18 18.33 -84.77
C LYS A 273 0.89 18.60 -83.28
N GLY A 274 0.55 19.78 -82.76
CA GLY A 274 -0.44 20.76 -83.17
C GLY A 274 -1.74 20.49 -82.42
N THR A 275 -2.00 21.16 -81.27
CA THR A 275 -3.33 21.57 -80.75
C THR A 275 -3.28 22.23 -79.35
N THR A 276 -3.77 23.48 -79.32
CA THR A 276 -4.57 24.18 -78.28
C THR A 276 -4.14 24.22 -76.80
N TYR A 277 -3.73 25.41 -76.35
CA TYR A 277 -3.78 25.83 -74.94
C TYR A 277 -5.17 26.42 -74.62
N LEU A 278 -5.88 25.83 -73.65
CA LEU A 278 -7.05 26.43 -73.01
C LEU A 278 -6.61 27.23 -71.77
N ARG A 279 -7.00 28.50 -71.73
CA ARG A 279 -6.71 29.49 -70.69
C ARG A 279 -7.81 29.46 -69.61
N PRO A 280 -7.49 29.31 -68.31
CA PRO A 280 -8.50 29.46 -67.26
C PRO A 280 -8.86 30.94 -67.02
N LYS A 281 -10.15 31.25 -66.94
CA LYS A 281 -10.72 32.59 -66.69
C LYS A 281 -10.53 33.03 -65.24
N LYS A 282 -10.15 34.31 -65.04
CA LYS A 282 -10.27 35.05 -63.78
C LYS A 282 -11.75 35.34 -63.47
N PHE A 283 -12.16 35.17 -62.23
CA PHE A 283 -13.32 35.85 -61.63
C PHE A 283 -12.92 36.37 -60.24
N GLY A 284 -13.25 37.64 -59.97
CA GLY A 284 -12.81 38.39 -58.80
C GLY A 284 -13.82 38.45 -57.65
N LEU A 285 -13.26 38.65 -56.45
CA LEU A 285 -13.69 39.43 -55.28
C LEU A 285 -15.18 39.83 -55.11
N ARG A 286 -15.72 39.52 -53.92
CA ARG A 286 -16.55 40.36 -53.00
C ARG A 286 -16.55 39.67 -51.62
N HIS A 287 -15.87 40.21 -50.61
CA HIS A 287 -16.42 40.98 -49.48
C HIS A 287 -17.58 40.30 -48.72
N CYS A 288 -17.37 39.89 -47.45
CA CYS A 288 -18.07 40.44 -46.27
C CYS A 288 -17.57 39.87 -44.92
N ASN A 289 -17.20 40.82 -44.06
CA ASN A 289 -17.03 40.91 -42.61
C ASN A 289 -17.57 39.84 -41.63
N LEU A 290 -16.78 39.73 -40.54
CA LEU A 290 -17.09 39.63 -39.10
C LEU A 290 -18.28 38.77 -38.63
N ILE A 291 -18.03 37.93 -37.61
CA ILE A 291 -18.47 38.18 -36.21
C ILE A 291 -17.87 37.13 -35.26
N CYS A 292 -17.43 37.65 -34.12
CA CYS A 292 -16.96 37.01 -32.90
C CYS A 292 -18.12 36.35 -32.12
N SER A 293 -17.93 35.20 -31.46
CA SER A 293 -18.46 34.98 -30.10
C SER A 293 -17.98 33.67 -29.50
N SER A 294 -17.50 33.80 -28.27
CA SER A 294 -17.28 32.79 -27.25
C SER A 294 -18.45 31.82 -27.05
N ARG A 295 -18.11 30.57 -26.72
CA ARG A 295 -18.60 29.81 -25.56
C ARG A 295 -17.64 28.67 -25.24
#